data_AF-A0A7V4M5C8-F1
#
_entry.id   AF-A0A7V4M5C8-F1
#
_cell.length_a   1.000
_cell.length_b   1.000
_cell.length_c   1.000
_cell.angle_alpha   90.00
_cell.angle_beta   90.00
_cell.angle_gamma   90.00
#
_symmetry.space_group_name_H-M   'P 1'
#
loop_
_entity.id
_entity.type
_entity.pdbx_description
1 polymer ?
#
loop_
_entity_poly.entity_id
_entity_poly.type
_entity_poly.pdbx_seq_one_letter_code
_entity_poly.pdbx_strand_id
1 'polypeptide(L)'
;MESRVAWLFAGLGIAAATASGPLCAAKPPSPGAVKMLQRLAEQQGHPRAAAQDLKNFGQPVPKEIEAAAAGVKGDAMRRAAEQPGPLAARLETARGRKFSPEQSQRIVAAEQEHLRQVQSLRAAYYRAAAKATGLPEAKLQQELARDQGEPDRERQVLAQLERLLGRRLTAGQAHRVRDAREAFRDAIALQRDAFAVEVGKLSGVPSRVVKELLP
;
A
#
# COMPACT_ATOMS: atom_id res chain seq x y z
N MET A 1 17.93 38.92 -52.17
CA MET A 1 18.29 37.97 -51.09
C MET A 1 17.63 38.53 -49.84
N GLU A 2 16.35 38.23 -49.61
CA GLU A 2 15.90 37.13 -48.71
C GLU A 2 16.57 37.24 -47.34
N SER A 3 15.93 37.30 -46.18
CA SER A 3 14.55 37.18 -45.69
C SER A 3 14.57 37.79 -44.27
N ARG A 4 13.62 38.66 -43.91
CA ARG A 4 12.50 38.42 -42.98
C ARG A 4 12.84 37.80 -41.60
N VAL A 5 11.98 38.20 -40.64
CA VAL A 5 11.57 37.51 -39.40
C VAL A 5 12.44 37.85 -38.19
N ALA A 6 12.02 38.74 -37.30
CA ALA A 6 10.91 38.69 -36.33
C ALA A 6 11.20 37.83 -35.09
N TRP A 7 11.04 38.51 -33.94
CA TRP A 7 10.65 38.03 -32.61
C TRP A 7 10.53 36.52 -32.38
N LEU A 8 11.14 36.04 -31.28
CA LEU A 8 10.56 34.98 -30.44
C LEU A 8 11.22 34.96 -29.05
N PHE A 9 10.38 35.18 -28.04
CA PHE A 9 10.57 34.60 -26.70
C PHE A 9 10.57 33.08 -26.82
N ALA A 10 11.54 32.37 -26.22
CA ALA A 10 11.33 31.07 -25.58
C ALA A 10 12.64 30.51 -25.02
N GLY A 11 12.56 30.01 -23.79
CA GLY A 11 13.07 28.66 -23.54
C GLY A 11 14.45 28.53 -22.92
N LEU A 12 14.44 28.29 -21.61
CA LEU A 12 15.18 27.21 -20.96
C LEU A 12 15.58 26.11 -21.97
N GLY A 13 16.88 25.95 -22.24
CA GLY A 13 17.40 25.03 -23.26
C GLY A 13 18.88 24.71 -23.10
N ILE A 14 19.13 23.76 -22.20
CA ILE A 14 20.30 22.87 -22.01
C ILE A 14 21.27 22.76 -23.22
N ALA A 15 22.58 22.92 -22.97
CA ALA A 15 23.69 22.09 -23.52
C ALA A 15 25.02 22.54 -22.86
N ALA A 16 25.63 21.80 -21.93
CA ALA A 16 26.33 20.50 -22.06
C ALA A 16 27.80 20.63 -22.51
N ALA A 17 28.72 20.39 -21.58
CA ALA A 17 30.10 19.88 -21.73
C ALA A 17 30.86 20.20 -20.42
N THR A 18 31.48 19.33 -19.64
CA THR A 18 31.98 17.96 -19.84
C THR A 18 32.34 17.38 -18.46
N ALA A 19 31.83 16.19 -18.11
CA ALA A 19 32.55 15.17 -17.33
C ALA A 19 31.68 13.90 -17.27
N SER A 20 31.51 13.26 -18.43
CA SER A 20 31.14 11.85 -18.50
C SER A 20 32.33 11.01 -18.07
N GLY A 21 32.53 10.83 -16.77
CA GLY A 21 33.09 9.58 -16.27
C GLY A 21 31.96 8.56 -16.21
N PRO A 22 32.17 7.27 -16.52
CA PRO A 22 31.20 6.27 -16.11
C PRO A 22 31.06 6.45 -14.60
N LEU A 23 29.86 6.75 -14.10
CA LEU A 23 29.53 6.51 -12.71
C LEU A 23 29.86 5.03 -12.51
N CYS A 24 31.05 4.74 -11.96
CA CYS A 24 31.40 3.43 -11.45
C CYS A 24 30.17 3.00 -10.68
N ALA A 25 29.50 1.93 -11.14
CA ALA A 25 28.45 1.29 -10.38
C ALA A 25 29.04 1.04 -9.00
N ALA A 26 28.71 1.92 -8.05
CA ALA A 26 29.29 1.89 -6.72
C ALA A 26 28.92 0.50 -6.21
N LYS A 27 29.96 -0.30 -5.91
CA LYS A 27 29.75 -1.64 -5.36
C LYS A 27 28.75 -1.50 -4.23
N PRO A 28 27.72 -2.37 -4.15
CA PRO A 28 26.76 -2.28 -3.07
C PRO A 28 27.53 -2.18 -1.75
N PRO A 29 27.19 -1.22 -0.87
CA PRO A 29 27.83 -1.11 0.42
C PRO A 29 27.70 -2.47 1.09
N SER A 30 28.81 -2.93 1.64
CA SER A 30 28.84 -4.24 2.27
C SER A 30 27.73 -4.32 3.34
N PRO A 31 27.23 -5.53 3.67
CA PRO A 31 26.29 -5.70 4.78
C PRO A 31 26.75 -5.03 6.09
N GLY A 32 28.06 -4.84 6.27
CA GLY A 32 28.64 -4.06 7.37
C GLY A 32 28.38 -2.56 7.30
N ALA A 33 28.41 -1.96 6.11
CA ALA A 33 28.07 -0.54 5.91
C ALA A 33 26.56 -0.27 6.09
N VAL A 34 25.70 -1.21 5.69
CA VAL A 34 24.25 -1.15 5.99
C VAL A 34 24.01 -1.21 7.50
N LYS A 35 24.66 -2.15 8.21
CA LYS A 35 24.60 -2.22 9.69
C LYS A 35 25.17 -0.98 10.36
N MET A 36 26.20 -0.37 9.79
CA MET A 36 26.77 0.88 10.30
C MET A 36 25.79 2.04 10.13
N LEU A 37 25.13 2.18 8.97
CA LEU A 37 24.10 3.19 8.75
C LEU A 37 22.87 2.98 9.64
N GLN A 38 22.47 1.73 9.87
CA GLN A 38 21.45 1.38 10.88
C GLN A 38 21.88 1.82 12.28
N ARG A 39 23.10 1.48 12.70
CA ARG A 39 23.65 1.91 14.01
C ARG A 39 23.80 3.43 14.11
N LEU A 40 24.16 4.13 13.04
CA LEU A 40 24.26 5.59 13.03
C LEU A 40 22.87 6.25 13.09
N ALA A 41 21.86 5.68 12.42
CA ALA A 41 20.48 6.13 12.55
C ALA A 41 19.93 5.91 13.98
N GLU A 42 20.27 4.79 14.61
CA GLU A 42 19.85 4.44 15.97
C GLU A 42 20.63 5.19 17.07
N GLN A 43 21.93 5.43 16.88
CA GLN A 43 22.81 6.02 17.91
C GLN A 43 22.98 7.54 17.78
N GLN A 44 22.91 8.10 16.56
CA GLN A 44 23.10 9.55 16.33
C GLN A 44 21.81 10.30 16.02
N GLY A 45 20.67 9.61 15.85
CA GLY A 45 19.38 10.25 15.64
C GLY A 45 19.20 10.92 14.27
N HIS A 46 19.94 10.47 13.24
CA HIS A 46 19.87 11.02 11.88
C HIS A 46 19.31 10.04 10.82
N PRO A 47 18.11 9.46 11.03
CA PRO A 47 17.56 8.46 10.11
C PRO A 47 17.23 9.02 8.71
N ARG A 48 16.96 10.33 8.60
CA ARG A 48 16.74 10.99 7.30
C ARG A 48 17.99 11.03 6.43
N ALA A 49 19.15 11.31 7.03
CA ALA A 49 20.42 11.33 6.32
C ALA A 49 20.77 9.92 5.82
N ALA A 50 20.65 8.91 6.69
CA ALA A 50 20.88 7.51 6.32
C ALA A 50 19.96 7.02 5.18
N ALA A 51 18.67 7.39 5.20
CA ALA A 51 17.75 7.06 4.11
C ALA A 51 18.13 7.76 2.79
N GLN A 52 18.56 9.02 2.86
CA GLN A 52 18.96 9.80 1.69
C GLN A 52 20.26 9.25 1.07
N ASP A 53 21.24 8.92 1.90
CA ASP A 53 22.52 8.35 1.46
C ASP A 53 22.29 7.01 0.77
N LEU A 54 21.48 6.11 1.35
CA LEU A 54 21.13 4.84 0.72
C LEU A 54 20.46 5.01 -0.64
N LYS A 55 19.56 6.00 -0.78
CA LYS A 55 18.96 6.35 -2.08
C LYS A 55 20.01 6.86 -3.08
N ASN A 56 20.89 7.75 -2.64
CA ASN A 56 21.96 8.30 -3.48
C ASN A 56 22.93 7.20 -3.96
N PHE A 57 23.15 6.16 -3.16
CA PHE A 57 23.95 4.98 -3.51
C PHE A 57 23.17 3.89 -4.28
N GLY A 58 21.93 4.15 -4.69
CA GLY A 58 21.10 3.19 -5.42
C GLY A 58 20.76 1.94 -4.63
N GLN A 59 20.79 2.02 -3.30
CA GLN A 59 20.54 0.89 -2.40
C GLN A 59 19.08 0.84 -1.93
N PRO A 60 18.54 -0.36 -1.70
CA PRO A 60 17.25 -0.49 -1.05
C PRO A 60 17.36 0.07 0.38
N VAL A 61 16.52 1.04 0.71
CA VAL A 61 16.43 1.55 2.08
C VAL A 61 15.69 0.51 2.93
N PRO A 62 16.30 0.02 4.03
CA PRO A 62 15.61 -0.83 4.98
C PRO A 62 14.37 -0.14 5.54
N LYS A 63 13.32 -0.91 5.78
CA LYS A 63 12.01 -0.41 6.19
C LYS A 63 12.07 0.39 7.49
N GLU A 64 12.91 -0.04 8.42
CA GLU A 64 13.11 0.55 9.73
C GLU A 64 13.72 1.96 9.60
N ILE A 65 14.65 2.13 8.65
CA ILE A 65 15.28 3.43 8.35
C ILE A 65 14.28 4.36 7.66
N GLU A 66 13.48 3.82 6.72
CA GLU A 66 12.41 4.58 6.05
C GLU A 66 11.35 5.08 7.04
N ALA A 67 10.92 4.21 7.96
CA ALA A 67 9.99 4.57 9.04
C ALA A 67 10.59 5.64 9.96
N ALA A 68 11.81 5.42 10.46
CA ALA A 68 12.48 6.38 11.32
C ALA A 68 12.71 7.74 10.63
N ALA A 69 13.03 7.76 9.33
CA ALA A 69 13.17 8.98 8.53
C ALA A 69 11.86 9.78 8.42
N ALA A 70 10.73 9.06 8.38
CA ALA A 70 9.39 9.64 8.40
C ALA A 70 8.92 10.11 9.78
N GLY A 71 9.77 9.92 10.81
CA GLY A 71 9.47 10.23 12.21
C GLY A 71 8.66 9.15 12.92
N VAL A 72 8.55 7.96 12.32
CA VAL A 72 7.80 6.84 12.87
C VAL A 72 8.67 6.07 13.86
N LYS A 73 8.19 5.86 15.09
CA LYS A 73 8.89 5.10 16.13
C LYS A 73 8.40 3.66 16.16
N GLY A 74 9.30 2.67 16.30
CA GLY A 74 8.94 1.24 16.32
C GLY A 74 7.88 0.88 17.36
N ASP A 75 8.03 1.37 18.60
CA ASP A 75 7.03 1.14 19.67
C ASP A 75 5.72 1.92 19.47
N ALA A 76 5.75 2.99 18.67
CA ALA A 76 4.56 3.75 18.31
C ALA A 76 3.79 3.07 17.16
N MET A 77 4.48 2.35 16.27
CA MET A 77 3.85 1.55 15.21
C MET A 77 2.99 0.42 15.75
N ARG A 78 3.48 -0.32 16.76
CA ARG A 78 2.68 -1.38 17.40
C ARG A 78 1.40 -0.82 18.03
N ARG A 79 1.55 0.27 18.80
CA ARG A 79 0.40 0.96 19.42
C ARG A 79 -0.58 1.52 18.38
N ALA A 80 -0.06 2.09 17.30
CA ALA A 80 -0.88 2.58 16.20
C ALA A 80 -1.60 1.44 15.47
N ALA A 81 -0.98 0.27 15.33
CA ALA A 81 -1.59 -0.89 14.70
C ALA A 81 -2.79 -1.41 15.53
N GLU A 82 -2.67 -1.42 16.85
CA GLU A 82 -3.69 -1.87 17.80
C GLU A 82 -4.78 -0.82 18.09
N GLN A 83 -4.52 0.45 17.77
CA GLN A 83 -5.45 1.53 18.04
C GLN A 83 -6.69 1.45 17.14
N PRO A 84 -7.92 1.44 17.70
CA PRO A 84 -9.14 1.56 16.92
C PRO A 84 -9.32 2.99 16.40
N GLY A 85 -9.91 3.12 15.21
CA GLY A 85 -10.26 4.42 14.63
C GLY A 85 -9.63 4.67 13.26
N PRO A 86 -9.76 5.90 12.73
CA PRO A 86 -9.36 6.23 11.37
C PRO A 86 -7.85 6.13 11.19
N LEU A 87 -7.43 5.81 9.96
CA LEU A 87 -6.02 5.66 9.60
C LEU A 87 -5.20 6.92 9.93
N ALA A 88 -5.79 8.11 9.78
CA ALA A 88 -5.14 9.36 10.13
C ALA A 88 -4.67 9.39 11.61
N ALA A 89 -5.53 9.01 12.55
CA ALA A 89 -5.20 9.01 13.98
C ALA A 89 -4.10 7.97 14.31
N ARG A 90 -4.16 6.80 13.67
CA ARG A 90 -3.13 5.75 13.82
C ARG A 90 -1.78 6.23 13.29
N LEU A 91 -1.76 6.91 12.15
CA LEU A 91 -0.55 7.52 11.59
C LEU A 91 -0.01 8.65 12.48
N GLU A 92 -0.86 9.48 13.10
CA GLU A 92 -0.43 10.50 14.07
C GLU A 92 0.23 9.87 15.28
N THR A 93 -0.36 8.80 15.82
CA THR A 93 0.22 8.01 16.92
C THR A 93 1.58 7.44 16.52
N ALA A 94 1.69 6.84 15.33
CA ALA A 94 2.93 6.26 14.84
C ALA A 94 4.06 7.30 14.69
N ARG A 95 3.72 8.52 14.24
CA ARG A 95 4.68 9.63 14.04
C ARG A 95 4.94 10.48 15.28
N GLY A 96 4.04 10.42 16.27
CA GLY A 96 4.05 11.32 17.44
C GLY A 96 3.82 12.79 17.09
N ARG A 97 3.21 13.10 15.92
CA ARG A 97 2.89 14.47 15.47
C ARG A 97 1.53 14.48 14.77
N LYS A 98 0.74 15.50 15.05
CA LYS A 98 -0.56 15.72 14.42
C LYS A 98 -0.40 16.18 12.97
N PHE A 99 -1.31 15.74 12.11
CA PHE A 99 -1.45 16.28 10.76
C PHE A 99 -2.16 17.64 10.81
N SER A 100 -2.03 18.43 9.74
CA SER A 100 -2.90 19.59 9.58
C SER A 100 -4.36 19.14 9.41
N PRO A 101 -5.35 19.96 9.77
CA PRO A 101 -6.76 19.62 9.58
C PRO A 101 -7.08 19.22 8.14
N GLU A 102 -6.50 19.92 7.15
CA GLU A 102 -6.66 19.60 5.73
C GLU A 102 -6.07 18.24 5.36
N GLN A 103 -4.88 17.91 5.89
CA GLN A 103 -4.26 16.60 5.64
C GLN A 103 -5.08 15.46 6.25
N SER A 104 -5.54 15.63 7.50
CA SER A 104 -6.40 14.64 8.15
C SER A 104 -7.70 14.42 7.38
N GLN A 105 -8.34 15.50 6.91
CA GLN A 105 -9.56 15.39 6.09
C GLN A 105 -9.31 14.63 4.78
N ARG A 106 -8.20 14.91 4.09
CA ARG A 106 -7.84 14.19 2.85
C ARG A 106 -7.59 12.71 3.09
N ILE A 107 -6.89 12.36 4.18
CA ILE A 107 -6.64 10.95 4.54
C ILE A 107 -7.96 10.22 4.86
N VAL A 108 -8.85 10.85 5.62
CA VAL A 108 -10.18 10.28 5.92
C VAL A 108 -11.04 10.14 4.67
N ALA A 109 -11.01 11.12 3.75
CA ALA A 109 -11.73 11.02 2.49
C ALA A 109 -11.20 9.87 1.61
N ALA A 110 -9.87 9.72 1.52
CA ALA A 110 -9.24 8.60 0.82
C ALA A 110 -9.60 7.25 1.47
N GLU A 111 -9.66 7.19 2.81
CA GLU A 111 -10.08 5.99 3.55
C GLU A 111 -11.53 5.62 3.25
N GLN A 112 -12.45 6.60 3.25
CA GLN A 112 -13.85 6.36 2.89
C GLN A 112 -14.00 5.85 1.46
N GLU A 113 -13.25 6.43 0.52
CA GLU A 113 -13.26 6.00 -0.88
C GLU A 113 -12.69 4.60 -1.05
N HIS A 114 -11.58 4.29 -0.37
CA HIS A 114 -11.04 2.93 -0.31
C HIS A 114 -12.07 1.92 0.20
N LEU A 115 -12.79 2.25 1.29
CA LEU A 115 -13.83 1.39 1.84
C LEU A 115 -14.99 1.17 0.86
N ARG A 116 -15.41 2.20 0.11
CA ARG A 116 -16.43 2.07 -0.95
C ARG A 116 -15.95 1.14 -2.07
N GLN A 117 -14.70 1.26 -2.50
CA GLN A 117 -14.12 0.42 -3.54
C GLN A 117 -14.01 -1.04 -3.08
N VAL A 118 -13.58 -1.27 -1.84
CA VAL A 118 -13.56 -2.62 -1.23
C VAL A 118 -14.96 -3.22 -1.15
N GLN A 119 -15.98 -2.44 -0.79
CA GLN A 119 -17.38 -2.91 -0.79
C GLN A 119 -17.85 -3.29 -2.19
N SER A 120 -17.50 -2.51 -3.21
CA SER A 120 -17.82 -2.81 -4.61
C SER A 120 -17.18 -4.12 -5.09
N LEU A 121 -15.88 -4.31 -4.79
CA LEU A 121 -15.15 -5.55 -5.09
C LEU A 121 -15.78 -6.75 -4.38
N ARG A 122 -16.17 -6.58 -3.12
CA ARG A 122 -16.83 -7.63 -2.33
C ARG A 122 -18.20 -8.00 -2.91
N ALA A 123 -18.97 -7.01 -3.36
CA ALA A 123 -20.24 -7.25 -4.06
C ALA A 123 -20.04 -7.95 -5.41
N ALA A 124 -18.95 -7.67 -6.13
CA ALA A 124 -18.60 -8.39 -7.36
C ALA A 124 -18.26 -9.86 -7.09
N TYR A 125 -17.50 -10.13 -6.02
CA TYR A 125 -17.20 -11.48 -5.56
C TYR A 125 -18.46 -12.27 -5.21
N TYR A 126 -19.38 -11.71 -4.40
CA TYR A 126 -20.63 -12.39 -4.05
C TYR A 126 -21.52 -12.66 -5.27
N ARG A 127 -21.59 -11.72 -6.22
CA ARG A 127 -22.25 -11.92 -7.52
C ARG A 127 -21.67 -13.11 -8.30
N ALA A 128 -20.35 -13.21 -8.36
CA ALA A 128 -19.68 -14.33 -9.03
C ALA A 128 -19.93 -15.68 -8.33
N ALA A 129 -19.84 -15.69 -6.99
CA ALA A 129 -20.12 -16.89 -6.19
C ALA A 129 -21.59 -17.32 -6.29
N ALA A 130 -22.54 -16.37 -6.31
CA ALA A 130 -23.96 -16.63 -6.54
C ALA A 130 -24.20 -17.28 -7.90
N LYS A 131 -23.61 -16.71 -8.97
CA LYS A 131 -23.71 -17.28 -10.33
C LYS A 131 -23.11 -18.69 -10.43
N ALA A 132 -22.02 -18.96 -9.71
CA ALA A 132 -21.39 -20.27 -9.70
C ALA A 132 -22.21 -21.33 -8.96
N THR A 133 -22.84 -20.95 -7.85
CA THR A 133 -23.51 -21.88 -6.93
C THR A 133 -25.02 -21.99 -7.14
N GLY A 134 -25.64 -20.97 -7.73
CA GLY A 134 -27.09 -20.81 -7.80
C GLY A 134 -27.73 -20.26 -6.52
N LEU A 135 -26.93 -19.88 -5.51
CA LEU A 135 -27.44 -19.30 -4.27
C LEU A 135 -27.83 -17.82 -4.45
N PRO A 136 -28.84 -17.32 -3.71
CA PRO A 136 -29.15 -15.89 -3.66
C PRO A 136 -27.99 -15.07 -3.10
N GLU A 137 -27.64 -13.95 -3.74
CA GLU A 137 -26.57 -13.04 -3.32
C GLU A 137 -26.75 -12.55 -1.88
N ALA A 138 -27.98 -12.24 -1.47
CA ALA A 138 -28.29 -11.79 -0.12
C ALA A 138 -27.91 -12.82 0.95
N LYS A 139 -28.11 -14.12 0.68
CA LYS A 139 -27.70 -15.19 1.60
C LYS A 139 -26.18 -15.30 1.69
N LEU A 140 -25.49 -15.20 0.55
CA LEU A 140 -24.02 -15.20 0.51
C LEU A 140 -23.45 -14.02 1.27
N GLN A 141 -24.02 -12.83 1.07
CA GLN A 141 -23.60 -11.63 1.78
C GLN A 141 -23.81 -11.76 3.28
N GLN A 142 -24.94 -12.29 3.74
CA GLN A 142 -25.22 -12.44 5.18
C GLN A 142 -24.28 -13.43 5.87
N GLU A 143 -23.98 -14.55 5.21
CA GLU A 143 -23.19 -15.64 5.81
C GLU A 143 -21.69 -15.44 5.66
N LEU A 144 -21.23 -14.92 4.51
CA LEU A 144 -19.81 -14.65 4.26
C LEU A 144 -19.33 -13.31 4.82
N ALA A 145 -20.21 -12.34 5.08
CA ALA A 145 -19.81 -11.06 5.71
C ALA A 145 -19.57 -11.16 7.22
N ARG A 146 -19.97 -12.27 7.87
CA ARG A 146 -19.71 -12.48 9.31
C ARG A 146 -18.24 -12.71 9.63
N ASP A 147 -17.44 -13.16 8.66
CA ASP A 147 -15.98 -13.17 8.75
C ASP A 147 -15.42 -11.89 8.13
N GLN A 148 -15.19 -10.87 8.97
CA GLN A 148 -14.64 -9.59 8.54
C GLN A 148 -13.18 -9.71 8.05
N GLY A 149 -12.47 -10.76 8.44
CA GLY A 149 -11.10 -11.05 8.05
C GLY A 149 -11.00 -11.89 6.78
N GLU A 150 -11.46 -11.33 5.67
CA GLU A 150 -11.24 -11.80 4.30
C GLU A 150 -11.68 -13.25 3.94
N PRO A 151 -11.98 -13.54 2.68
CA PRO A 151 -12.20 -14.90 2.21
C PRO A 151 -10.88 -15.70 2.18
N ASP A 152 -10.00 -15.60 3.18
CA ASP A 152 -8.65 -16.14 3.12
C ASP A 152 -8.58 -17.67 3.31
N ARG A 153 -9.66 -18.25 3.83
CA ARG A 153 -9.76 -19.69 4.09
C ARG A 153 -10.68 -20.33 3.07
N GLU A 154 -10.13 -20.64 1.89
CA GLU A 154 -10.85 -21.30 0.78
C GLU A 154 -11.68 -22.50 1.27
N ARG A 155 -11.09 -23.38 2.09
CA ARG A 155 -11.79 -24.55 2.65
C ARG A 155 -13.01 -24.18 3.49
N GLN A 156 -12.94 -23.09 4.26
CA GLN A 156 -14.06 -22.65 5.10
C GLN A 156 -15.17 -22.05 4.23
N VAL A 157 -14.81 -21.22 3.26
CA VAL A 157 -15.76 -20.64 2.29
C VAL A 157 -16.49 -21.74 1.53
N LEU A 158 -15.77 -22.71 0.97
CA LEU A 158 -16.38 -23.84 0.25
C LEU A 158 -17.29 -24.66 1.17
N ALA A 159 -16.85 -24.98 2.38
CA ALA A 159 -17.67 -25.71 3.34
C ALA A 159 -18.94 -24.94 3.76
N GLN A 160 -18.87 -23.62 3.88
CA GLN A 160 -20.03 -22.76 4.16
C GLN A 160 -21.02 -22.78 2.99
N LEU A 161 -20.52 -22.68 1.76
CA LEU A 161 -21.35 -22.76 0.57
C LEU A 161 -22.03 -24.13 0.43
N GLU A 162 -21.32 -25.22 0.73
CA GLU A 162 -21.89 -26.57 0.76
C GLU A 162 -22.99 -26.72 1.82
N ARG A 163 -22.79 -26.14 3.02
CA ARG A 163 -23.82 -26.09 4.07
C ARG A 163 -25.05 -25.33 3.60
N LEU A 164 -24.87 -24.18 2.95
CA LEU A 164 -25.98 -23.37 2.43
C LEU A 164 -26.74 -24.04 1.30
N LEU A 165 -26.05 -24.83 0.47
CA LEU A 165 -26.65 -25.61 -0.60
C LEU A 165 -27.32 -26.91 -0.10
N GLY A 166 -26.97 -27.39 1.09
CA GLY A 166 -27.40 -28.70 1.59
C GLY A 166 -26.81 -29.89 0.81
N ARG A 167 -25.78 -29.65 -0.02
CA ARG A 167 -25.11 -30.64 -0.85
C ARG A 167 -23.66 -30.25 -1.10
N ARG A 168 -22.85 -31.21 -1.53
CA ARG A 168 -21.49 -30.92 -2.01
C ARG A 168 -21.51 -30.08 -3.29
N LEU A 169 -20.51 -29.20 -3.41
CA LEU A 169 -20.27 -28.46 -4.65
C LEU A 169 -19.74 -29.42 -5.70
N THR A 170 -20.15 -29.25 -6.96
CA THR A 170 -19.49 -29.98 -8.05
C THR A 170 -18.09 -29.40 -8.27
N ALA A 171 -17.18 -30.18 -8.87
CA ALA A 171 -15.83 -29.71 -9.18
C ALA A 171 -15.83 -28.39 -9.97
N GLY A 172 -16.75 -28.25 -10.94
CA GLY A 172 -16.90 -27.02 -11.71
C GLY A 172 -17.42 -25.83 -10.90
N GLN A 173 -18.31 -26.05 -9.92
CA GLN A 173 -18.78 -24.98 -9.04
C GLN A 173 -17.67 -24.52 -8.08
N ALA A 174 -16.96 -25.47 -7.47
CA ALA A 174 -15.85 -25.19 -6.57
C ALA A 174 -14.73 -24.42 -7.30
N HIS A 175 -14.40 -24.80 -8.53
CA HIS A 175 -13.40 -24.10 -9.33
C HIS A 175 -13.78 -22.64 -9.60
N ARG A 176 -15.00 -22.37 -10.08
CA ARG A 176 -15.45 -20.98 -10.34
C ARG A 176 -15.48 -20.11 -9.09
N VAL A 177 -15.86 -20.68 -7.94
CA VAL A 177 -15.84 -19.95 -6.65
C VAL A 177 -14.40 -19.63 -6.27
N ARG A 178 -13.48 -20.58 -6.45
CA ARG A 178 -12.05 -20.37 -6.22
C ARG A 178 -11.48 -19.27 -7.13
N ASP A 179 -11.79 -19.29 -8.42
CA ASP A 179 -11.31 -18.27 -9.36
C ASP A 179 -11.85 -16.88 -8.99
N ALA A 180 -13.14 -16.78 -8.65
CA ALA A 180 -13.75 -15.53 -8.19
C ALA A 180 -13.09 -14.99 -6.92
N ARG A 181 -12.69 -15.89 -6.01
CA ARG A 181 -11.99 -15.56 -4.78
C ARG A 181 -10.56 -15.10 -5.06
N GLU A 182 -9.81 -15.80 -5.92
CA GLU A 182 -8.46 -15.41 -6.31
C GLU A 182 -8.47 -14.01 -6.96
N ALA A 183 -9.37 -13.78 -7.92
CA ALA A 183 -9.56 -12.46 -8.53
C ALA A 183 -9.91 -11.36 -7.50
N PHE A 184 -10.75 -11.68 -6.50
CA PHE A 184 -11.05 -10.74 -5.42
C PHE A 184 -9.83 -10.42 -4.56
N ARG A 185 -9.02 -11.42 -4.19
CA ARG A 185 -7.81 -11.21 -3.39
C ARG A 185 -6.78 -10.36 -4.14
N ASP A 186 -6.57 -10.63 -5.41
CA ASP A 186 -5.64 -9.86 -6.25
C ASP A 186 -6.11 -8.41 -6.38
N ALA A 187 -7.42 -8.19 -6.57
CA ALA A 187 -7.99 -6.85 -6.64
C ALA A 187 -7.88 -6.09 -5.30
N ILE A 188 -8.12 -6.76 -4.16
CA ILE A 188 -7.96 -6.16 -2.83
C ILE A 188 -6.50 -5.83 -2.55
N ALA A 189 -5.56 -6.72 -2.88
CA ALA A 189 -4.13 -6.47 -2.72
C ALA A 189 -3.69 -5.25 -3.55
N LEU A 190 -4.11 -5.17 -4.81
CA LEU A 190 -3.84 -4.01 -5.67
C LEU A 190 -4.44 -2.72 -5.09
N GLN A 191 -5.68 -2.80 -4.59
CA GLN A 191 -6.38 -1.66 -4.01
C GLN A 191 -5.73 -1.17 -2.72
N ARG A 192 -5.29 -2.10 -1.86
CA ARG A 192 -4.53 -1.83 -0.63
C ARG A 192 -3.21 -1.15 -0.96
N ASP A 193 -2.55 -1.60 -2.03
CA ASP A 193 -1.29 -1.06 -2.50
C ASP A 193 -1.45 0.37 -3.03
N ALA A 194 -2.46 0.61 -3.86
CA ALA A 194 -2.79 1.95 -4.37
C ALA A 194 -3.14 2.91 -3.23
N PHE A 195 -3.97 2.46 -2.29
CA PHE A 195 -4.36 3.26 -1.13
C PHE A 195 -3.16 3.63 -0.25
N ALA A 196 -2.26 2.67 0.04
CA ALA A 196 -1.06 2.95 0.81
C ALA A 196 -0.11 3.94 0.12
N VAL A 197 -0.03 3.92 -1.21
CA VAL A 197 0.74 4.91 -2.00
C VAL A 197 0.10 6.30 -1.90
N GLU A 198 -1.22 6.40 -2.04
CA GLU A 198 -1.95 7.66 -1.94
C GLU A 198 -1.80 8.28 -0.54
N VAL A 199 -2.11 7.52 0.51
CA VAL A 199 -1.96 7.98 1.89
C VAL A 199 -0.51 8.31 2.21
N GLY A 200 0.45 7.55 1.66
CA GLY A 200 1.87 7.85 1.83
C GLY A 200 2.26 9.22 1.26
N LYS A 201 1.70 9.61 0.10
CA LYS A 201 1.87 10.96 -0.48
C LYS A 201 1.22 12.04 0.38
N LEU A 202 0.03 11.80 0.92
CA LEU A 202 -0.70 12.75 1.75
C LEU A 202 -0.03 12.99 3.11
N SER A 203 0.48 11.92 3.72
CA SER A 203 1.03 11.93 5.08
C SER A 203 2.55 12.17 5.15
N GLY A 204 3.27 11.96 4.04
CA GLY A 204 4.73 11.93 4.01
C GLY A 204 5.31 10.68 4.70
N VAL A 205 4.49 9.65 4.94
CA VAL A 205 4.91 8.35 5.47
C VAL A 205 5.12 7.38 4.30
N PRO A 206 6.21 6.60 4.26
CA PRO A 206 6.43 5.61 3.22
C PRO A 206 5.25 4.62 3.11
N SER A 207 4.82 4.31 1.89
CA SER A 207 3.67 3.43 1.65
C SER A 207 3.84 2.05 2.30
N ARG A 208 5.07 1.54 2.39
CA ARG A 208 5.40 0.28 3.07
C ARG A 208 5.07 0.28 4.57
N VAL A 209 5.17 1.45 5.21
CA VAL A 209 4.83 1.66 6.62
C VAL A 209 3.32 1.85 6.76
N VAL A 210 2.70 2.61 5.86
CA VAL A 210 1.24 2.75 5.81
C VAL A 210 0.56 1.37 5.67
N LYS A 211 1.09 0.49 4.80
CA LYS A 211 0.56 -0.87 4.61
C LYS A 211 0.50 -1.71 5.88
N GLU A 212 1.41 -1.52 6.84
CA GLU A 212 1.37 -2.25 8.13
C GLU A 212 0.27 -1.76 9.05
N LEU A 213 -0.17 -0.51 8.85
CA LEU A 213 -1.26 0.08 9.60
C LEU A 213 -2.60 -0.15 8.92
N LEU A 214 -2.65 -0.73 7.71
CA LEU A 214 -3.92 -1.12 7.11
C LEU A 214 -4.42 -2.43 7.75
N PRO A 215 -5.70 -2.52 8.12
CA PRO A 215 -6.30 -3.73 8.68
C PRO A 215 -6.21 -4.92 7.71
#